data_AF-A0A328YHI2-F1
#
_entry.id   AF-A0A328YHI2-F1
#
_cell.length_a   1.000
_cell.length_b   1.000
_cell.length_c   1.000
_cell.angle_alpha   90.00
_cell.angle_beta   90.00
_cell.angle_gamma   90.00
#
_symmetry.space_group_name_H-M   'P 1'
#
loop_
_entity.id
_entity.type
_entity.pdbx_description
1 polymer ?
#
loop_
_entity_poly.entity_id
_entity_poly.type
_entity_poly.pdbx_seq_one_letter_code
_entity_poly.pdbx_strand_id
1 'polypeptide(L)'
;MRVQLPLAIAAALGLAACSHMGGASMAPFSQSGLPAAVQVPAGHKVAMETVGKGEITYECRAKKDMASEFEWVFVGPDAQLWDRKGAMVGRYWGPPATWENKDGSKVTATQVAVAPAGTGNIPLQLVKANPATGMGAMQGVSYIQRVATQGGVAPAMPCAAGNAGQKQIVKYQADYIFWRAA
;
A
#
# COMPACT_ATOMS: atom_id res chain seq x y z
N MET A 1 -54.39 42.24 -58.57
CA MET A 1 -54.25 41.62 -57.22
C MET A 1 -53.09 42.33 -56.52
N ARG A 2 -53.23 43.18 -55.48
CA ARG A 2 -53.73 42.92 -54.11
C ARG A 2 -53.20 41.56 -53.60
N VAL A 3 -52.46 41.37 -52.51
CA VAL A 3 -52.36 42.11 -51.23
C VAL A 3 -51.32 41.41 -50.30
N GLN A 4 -50.69 42.19 -49.39
CA GLN A 4 -50.14 41.90 -48.03
C GLN A 4 -48.88 41.04 -47.71
N LEU A 5 -48.04 41.65 -46.85
CA LEU A 5 -46.98 41.15 -45.95
C LEU A 5 -47.57 40.40 -44.73
N PRO A 6 -46.86 39.52 -43.99
CA PRO A 6 -46.09 39.99 -42.82
C PRO A 6 -44.85 39.15 -42.36
N LEU A 7 -44.23 39.71 -41.32
CA LEU A 7 -43.03 39.41 -40.52
C LEU A 7 -43.19 38.25 -39.49
N ALA A 8 -42.12 37.51 -39.17
CA ALA A 8 -41.90 36.80 -37.88
C ALA A 8 -40.38 36.47 -37.71
N ILE A 9 -39.61 37.14 -36.85
CA ILE A 9 -39.33 36.98 -35.40
C ILE A 9 -38.50 35.72 -35.03
N ALA A 10 -37.47 35.98 -34.21
CA ALA A 10 -36.25 35.24 -33.89
C ALA A 10 -36.36 34.17 -32.77
N ALA A 11 -35.30 33.36 -32.61
CA ALA A 11 -34.76 32.95 -31.29
C ALA A 11 -33.38 32.26 -31.42
N ALA A 12 -32.37 32.80 -30.73
CA ALA A 12 -31.10 32.14 -30.44
C ALA A 12 -31.18 31.44 -29.08
N LEU A 13 -30.73 30.19 -28.97
CA LEU A 13 -30.55 29.48 -27.70
C LEU A 13 -29.19 28.78 -27.70
N GLY A 14 -28.25 29.31 -26.92
CA GLY A 14 -26.99 28.66 -26.59
C GLY A 14 -27.18 27.58 -25.53
N LEU A 15 -26.52 26.44 -25.71
CA LEU A 15 -26.43 25.38 -24.72
C LEU A 15 -24.98 25.30 -24.21
N ALA A 16 -24.70 26.00 -23.12
CA ALA A 16 -23.54 25.75 -22.28
C ALA A 16 -23.85 24.55 -21.38
N ALA A 17 -23.38 23.36 -21.75
CA ALA A 17 -23.50 22.17 -20.92
C ALA A 17 -22.29 22.07 -19.98
N CYS A 18 -22.44 22.61 -18.77
CA CYS A 18 -21.53 22.34 -17.66
C CYS A 18 -21.82 20.95 -17.08
N SER A 19 -21.26 19.87 -17.65
CA SER A 19 -21.28 18.56 -17.02
C SER A 19 -20.23 18.51 -15.90
N HIS A 20 -20.63 18.97 -14.71
CA HIS A 20 -19.98 18.62 -13.46
C HIS A 20 -20.19 17.13 -13.20
N MET A 21 -19.26 16.30 -13.69
CA MET A 21 -19.13 14.93 -13.21
C MET A 21 -18.68 15.00 -11.74
N GLY A 22 -19.64 14.91 -10.83
CA GLY A 22 -19.37 14.63 -9.43
C GLY A 22 -18.60 13.32 -9.34
N GLY A 23 -17.29 13.42 -9.09
CA GLY A 23 -16.48 12.26 -8.76
C GLY A 23 -17.04 11.63 -7.49
N ALA A 24 -17.37 10.35 -7.55
CA ALA A 24 -17.74 9.59 -6.37
C ALA A 24 -16.62 9.71 -5.32
N SER A 25 -16.91 10.41 -4.24
CA SER A 25 -16.03 10.46 -3.07
C SER A 25 -15.95 9.05 -2.50
N MET A 26 -14.85 8.35 -2.78
CA MET A 26 -14.56 7.06 -2.15
C MET A 26 -14.53 7.25 -0.64
N ALA A 27 -15.31 6.44 0.09
CA ALA A 27 -15.28 6.46 1.54
C ALA A 27 -13.84 6.15 2.03
N PRO A 28 -13.37 6.80 3.11
CA PRO A 28 -12.05 6.53 3.66
C PRO A 28 -11.95 5.08 4.14
N PHE A 29 -10.74 4.49 4.07
CA PHE A 29 -10.49 3.16 4.60
C PHE A 29 -10.98 2.97 6.04
N SER A 30 -11.68 1.85 6.28
CA SER A 30 -12.12 1.41 7.61
C SER A 30 -11.37 0.16 8.02
N GLN A 31 -10.75 0.21 9.21
CA GLN A 31 -10.02 -0.91 9.79
C GLN A 31 -10.88 -1.85 10.64
N SER A 32 -12.19 -1.61 10.74
CA SER A 32 -13.11 -2.37 11.61
C SER A 32 -13.13 -3.88 11.33
N GLY A 33 -12.84 -4.29 10.09
CA GLY A 33 -12.74 -5.71 9.70
C GLY A 33 -11.39 -6.36 9.98
N LEU A 34 -10.40 -5.62 10.49
CA LEU A 34 -9.08 -6.18 10.81
C LEU A 34 -9.05 -6.80 12.21
N PRO A 35 -8.19 -7.81 12.45
CA PRO A 35 -7.92 -8.28 13.81
C PRO A 35 -7.46 -7.14 14.72
N ALA A 36 -7.98 -7.10 15.95
CA ALA A 36 -7.75 -5.98 16.87
C ALA A 36 -6.26 -5.64 17.09
N ALA A 37 -5.39 -6.67 17.14
CA ALA A 37 -3.95 -6.48 17.35
C ALA A 37 -3.26 -5.67 16.24
N VAL A 38 -3.79 -5.68 15.01
CA VAL A 38 -3.23 -4.94 13.86
C VAL A 38 -4.02 -3.67 13.53
N GLN A 39 -4.97 -3.27 14.39
CA GLN A 39 -5.66 -1.98 14.25
C GLN A 39 -4.79 -0.84 14.79
N VAL A 40 -4.79 0.30 14.10
CA VAL A 40 -4.22 1.57 14.59
C VAL A 40 -5.06 2.07 15.76
N PRO A 41 -4.43 2.50 16.87
CA PRO A 41 -5.13 3.08 18.01
C PRO A 41 -6.01 4.29 17.64
N ALA A 42 -7.01 4.56 18.49
CA ALA A 42 -7.85 5.74 18.36
C ALA A 42 -7.05 7.05 18.39
N GLY A 43 -7.64 8.14 17.89
CA GLY A 43 -7.01 9.45 17.78
C GLY A 43 -6.07 9.57 16.58
N HIS A 44 -6.21 8.70 15.57
CA HIS A 44 -5.44 8.70 14.34
C HIS A 44 -6.37 8.69 13.13
N LYS A 45 -5.92 9.27 12.01
CA LYS A 45 -6.65 9.33 10.75
C LYS A 45 -5.80 8.86 9.58
N VAL A 46 -6.46 8.25 8.58
CA VAL A 46 -5.83 7.85 7.32
C VAL A 46 -5.30 9.10 6.62
N ALA A 47 -4.03 9.08 6.24
CA ALA A 47 -3.36 10.14 5.51
C ALA A 47 -3.07 9.76 4.06
N MET A 48 -2.83 8.47 3.79
CA MET A 48 -2.57 7.95 2.46
C MET A 48 -2.89 6.46 2.40
N GLU A 49 -3.40 6.02 1.26
CA GLU A 49 -3.59 4.62 0.94
C GLU A 49 -2.81 4.27 -0.31
N THR A 50 -2.04 3.19 -0.26
CA THR A 50 -1.31 2.71 -1.42
C THR A 50 -1.43 1.20 -1.56
N VAL A 51 -1.26 0.71 -2.78
CA VAL A 51 -1.10 -0.71 -3.11
C VAL A 51 0.38 -0.94 -3.41
N GLY A 52 1.04 -1.73 -2.58
CA GLY A 52 2.39 -2.21 -2.83
C GLY A 52 2.37 -3.44 -3.72
N LYS A 53 3.11 -3.39 -4.84
CA LYS A 53 3.30 -4.53 -5.74
C LYS A 53 4.79 -4.74 -5.95
N GLY A 54 5.26 -5.96 -5.72
CA GLY A 54 6.67 -6.25 -5.88
C GLY A 54 7.04 -7.66 -5.45
N GLU A 55 8.23 -7.76 -4.89
CA GLU A 55 8.89 -9.03 -4.62
C GLU A 55 9.42 -9.07 -3.19
N ILE A 56 9.53 -10.29 -2.66
CA ILE A 56 10.21 -10.58 -1.41
C ILE A 56 11.31 -11.57 -1.70
N THR A 57 12.51 -11.28 -1.18
CA THR A 57 13.63 -12.20 -1.21
C THR A 57 13.66 -13.02 0.08
N TYR A 58 13.73 -14.34 -0.08
CA TYR A 58 14.04 -15.31 0.95
C TYR A 58 15.41 -15.92 0.71
N GLU A 59 16.09 -16.33 1.78
CA GLU A 59 17.35 -17.06 1.71
C GLU A 59 17.29 -18.28 2.61
N CYS A 60 17.73 -19.43 2.10
CA CYS A 60 17.81 -20.64 2.87
C CYS A 60 19.00 -20.54 3.83
N ARG A 61 18.74 -20.48 5.13
CA ARG A 61 19.78 -20.31 6.17
C ARG A 61 19.61 -21.35 7.24
N ALA A 62 20.71 -21.67 7.93
CA ALA A 62 20.63 -22.44 9.16
C ALA A 62 19.76 -21.68 10.16
N LYS A 63 18.90 -22.40 10.89
CA LYS A 63 18.06 -21.81 11.93
C LYS A 63 18.94 -21.20 13.00
N LYS A 64 18.48 -20.08 13.55
CA LYS A 64 19.12 -19.51 14.74
C LYS A 64 19.09 -20.56 15.85
N ASP A 65 20.23 -20.82 16.45
CA ASP A 65 20.43 -21.74 17.58
C ASP A 65 20.28 -23.25 17.26
N MET A 66 20.00 -23.65 16.01
CA MET A 66 19.99 -25.05 15.56
C MET A 66 20.68 -25.22 14.20
N ALA A 67 22.02 -25.28 14.21
CA ALA A 67 22.84 -25.26 12.99
C ALA A 67 22.62 -26.44 12.01
N SER A 68 22.03 -27.55 12.47
CA SER A 68 21.66 -28.69 11.63
C SER A 68 20.29 -28.55 10.96
N GLU A 69 19.49 -27.57 11.37
CA GLU A 69 18.18 -27.27 10.77
C GLU A 69 18.25 -26.02 9.91
N PHE A 70 17.46 -25.98 8.85
CA PHE A 70 17.47 -24.88 7.88
C PHE A 70 16.04 -24.34 7.70
N GLU A 71 15.94 -23.05 7.43
CA GLU A 71 14.68 -22.37 7.16
C GLU A 71 14.85 -21.27 6.12
N TRP A 72 13.75 -20.96 5.42
CA TRP A 72 13.69 -19.78 4.56
C TRP A 72 13.55 -18.52 5.41
N VAL A 73 14.62 -17.74 5.46
CA VAL A 73 14.67 -16.47 6.20
C VAL A 73 14.25 -15.34 5.28
N PHE A 74 13.36 -14.46 5.77
CA PHE A 74 12.99 -13.22 5.09
C PHE A 74 14.19 -12.28 5.02
N VAL A 75 14.65 -11.95 3.81
CA VAL A 75 15.80 -11.05 3.60
C VAL A 75 15.34 -9.60 3.45
N GLY A 76 14.33 -9.37 2.61
CA GLY A 76 13.84 -8.03 2.36
C GLY A 76 12.76 -7.96 1.27
N PRO A 77 11.91 -6.93 1.32
CA PRO A 77 10.98 -6.60 0.24
C PRO A 77 11.60 -5.61 -0.75
N ASP A 78 11.07 -5.61 -1.97
CA ASP A 78 11.21 -4.52 -2.93
C ASP A 78 9.88 -4.36 -3.69
N ALA A 79 9.16 -3.27 -3.44
CA ALA A 79 7.86 -3.03 -4.02
C ALA A 79 7.66 -1.57 -4.42
N GLN A 80 6.98 -1.36 -5.55
CA GLN A 80 6.45 -0.06 -5.93
C GLN A 80 5.13 0.18 -5.20
N LEU A 81 4.93 1.40 -4.72
CA LEU A 81 3.70 1.85 -4.09
C LEU A 81 2.87 2.65 -5.10
N TRP A 82 1.60 2.27 -5.25
CA TRP A 82 0.65 2.85 -6.19
C TRP A 82 -0.52 3.46 -5.42
N ASP A 83 -0.97 4.66 -5.74
CA ASP A 83 -2.18 5.20 -5.14
C ASP A 83 -3.45 4.51 -5.68
N ARG A 84 -4.60 4.80 -5.08
CA ARG A 84 -5.90 4.24 -5.51
C ARG A 84 -6.33 4.69 -6.92
N LYS A 85 -5.69 5.71 -7.49
CA LYS A 85 -5.92 6.18 -8.87
C LYS A 85 -5.01 5.49 -9.88
N GLY A 86 -4.10 4.61 -9.43
CA GLY A 86 -3.17 3.87 -10.27
C GLY A 86 -1.88 4.63 -10.60
N ALA A 87 -1.60 5.76 -9.92
CA ALA A 87 -0.33 6.45 -10.08
C ALA A 87 0.72 5.81 -9.15
N MET A 88 1.90 5.48 -9.66
CA MET A 88 3.03 5.11 -8.80
C MET A 88 3.40 6.35 -7.96
N VAL A 89 3.45 6.22 -6.65
CA VAL A 89 3.70 7.31 -5.68
C VAL A 89 4.92 7.07 -4.80
N GLY A 90 5.53 5.89 -4.84
CA GLY A 90 6.67 5.59 -3.98
C GLY A 90 7.21 4.18 -4.11
N ARG A 91 8.01 3.78 -3.11
CA ARG A 91 8.62 2.46 -2.99
C ARG A 91 8.63 2.01 -1.54
N TYR A 92 8.46 0.72 -1.32
CA TYR A 92 8.70 0.06 -0.04
C TYR A 92 9.84 -0.95 -0.22
N TRP A 93 10.89 -0.82 0.58
CA TRP A 93 12.10 -1.64 0.46
C TRP A 93 12.76 -1.89 1.82
N GLY A 94 13.74 -2.80 1.87
CA GLY A 94 14.56 -3.00 3.07
C GLY A 94 15.62 -4.08 2.91
N PRO A 95 16.46 -4.33 3.94
CA PRO A 95 16.43 -3.72 5.27
C PRO A 95 17.19 -2.37 5.39
N PRO A 96 16.83 -1.49 6.36
CA PRO A 96 15.63 -1.58 7.21
C PRO A 96 14.35 -1.35 6.40
N ALA A 97 13.21 -1.82 6.90
CA ALA A 97 11.91 -1.59 6.27
C ALA A 97 11.66 -0.08 6.12
N THR A 98 11.60 0.39 4.88
CA THR A 98 11.58 1.80 4.50
C THR A 98 10.46 2.06 3.51
N TRP A 99 9.60 3.02 3.82
CA TRP A 99 8.60 3.54 2.91
C TRP A 99 9.06 4.92 2.42
N GLU A 100 9.19 5.05 1.11
CA GLU A 100 9.70 6.24 0.44
C GLU A 100 8.64 6.76 -0.53
N ASN A 101 8.35 8.05 -0.47
CA ASN A 101 7.50 8.73 -1.43
C ASN A 101 8.33 9.36 -2.56
N LYS A 102 7.71 9.60 -3.71
CA LYS A 102 8.33 10.29 -4.86
C LYS A 102 8.81 11.71 -4.55
N ASP A 103 8.25 12.37 -3.55
CA ASP A 103 8.76 13.66 -3.07
C ASP A 103 10.09 13.58 -2.30
N GLY A 104 10.63 12.36 -2.12
CA GLY A 104 11.89 12.08 -1.45
C GLY A 104 11.77 11.89 0.06
N SER A 105 10.60 12.12 0.65
CA SER A 105 10.35 11.86 2.07
C SER A 105 10.28 10.36 2.36
N LYS A 106 10.84 9.94 3.51
CA LYS A 106 10.94 8.52 3.89
C LYS A 106 10.64 8.30 5.35
N VAL A 107 10.15 7.11 5.69
CA VAL A 107 10.05 6.62 7.07
C VAL A 107 10.55 5.19 7.15
N THR A 108 11.27 4.89 8.24
CA THR A 108 11.43 3.52 8.72
C THR A 108 10.39 3.24 9.80
N ALA A 109 10.18 1.98 10.17
CA ALA A 109 9.21 1.65 11.20
C ALA A 109 9.61 0.42 12.02
N THR A 110 9.07 0.35 13.23
CA THR A 110 9.23 -0.77 14.16
C THR A 110 7.95 -1.61 14.18
N GLN A 111 8.09 -2.93 14.10
CA GLN A 111 6.95 -3.83 14.18
C GLN A 111 6.26 -3.73 15.55
N VAL A 112 4.94 -3.54 15.53
CA VAL A 112 4.10 -3.56 16.73
C VAL A 112 3.40 -4.89 16.86
N ALA A 113 2.74 -5.34 15.79
CA ALA A 113 1.96 -6.57 15.78
C ALA A 113 1.86 -7.17 14.39
N VAL A 114 1.56 -8.47 14.35
CA VAL A 114 1.20 -9.21 13.14
C VAL A 114 -0.04 -10.05 13.40
N ALA A 115 -0.79 -10.35 12.35
CA ALA A 115 -1.91 -11.28 12.39
C ALA A 115 -1.94 -12.16 11.12
N PRO A 116 -2.43 -13.41 11.20
CA PRO A 116 -2.60 -14.26 10.02
C PRO A 116 -3.45 -13.62 8.94
N ALA A 117 -3.13 -13.86 7.67
CA ALA A 117 -3.82 -13.31 6.49
C ALA A 117 -4.41 -14.41 5.57
N GLY A 118 -4.64 -15.60 6.11
CA GLY A 118 -5.01 -16.78 5.34
C GLY A 118 -3.81 -17.48 4.68
N THR A 119 -4.06 -18.67 4.14
CA THR A 119 -3.04 -19.52 3.54
C THR A 119 -2.41 -18.86 2.32
N GLY A 120 -1.07 -18.92 2.23
CA GLY A 120 -0.31 -18.42 1.08
C GLY A 120 -0.01 -16.92 1.11
N ASN A 121 -0.45 -16.19 2.14
CA ASN A 121 -0.26 -14.75 2.25
C ASN A 121 0.67 -14.39 3.41
N ILE A 122 1.55 -13.41 3.21
CA ILE A 122 2.30 -12.83 4.32
C ILE A 122 1.35 -12.23 5.37
N PRO A 123 1.75 -12.23 6.66
CA PRO A 123 0.90 -11.70 7.73
C PRO A 123 0.50 -10.24 7.49
N LEU A 124 -0.71 -9.92 7.95
CA LEU A 124 -1.11 -8.55 8.23
C LEU A 124 -0.15 -7.98 9.27
N GLN A 125 0.16 -6.70 9.20
CA GLN A 125 1.13 -6.08 10.09
C GLN A 125 0.71 -4.67 10.46
N LEU A 126 0.94 -4.32 11.72
CA LEU A 126 0.97 -2.95 12.19
C LEU A 126 2.41 -2.60 12.57
N VAL A 127 2.88 -1.47 12.05
CA VAL A 127 4.17 -0.90 12.42
C VAL A 127 3.98 0.53 12.93
N LYS A 128 4.83 0.94 13.86
CA LYS A 128 4.94 2.32 14.33
C LYS A 128 6.07 3.01 13.58
N ALA A 129 5.75 4.11 12.90
CA ALA A 129 6.72 4.84 12.11
C ALA A 129 7.70 5.59 13.01
N ASN A 130 8.97 5.56 12.63
CA ASN A 130 10.01 6.44 13.16
C ASN A 130 9.85 7.84 12.53
N PRO A 131 10.50 8.87 13.09
CA PRO A 131 10.49 10.21 12.50
C PRO A 131 10.89 10.17 11.02
N ALA A 132 10.12 10.88 10.20
CA ALA A 132 10.37 10.96 8.77
C ALA A 132 11.68 11.70 8.48
N THR A 133 12.37 11.28 7.42
CA THR A 133 13.44 12.05 6.79
C THR A 133 12.89 12.76 5.56
N GLY A 134 13.37 13.98 5.30
CA GLY A 134 12.87 14.83 4.22
C GLY A 134 11.52 15.50 4.52
N MET A 135 11.16 16.46 3.67
CA MET A 135 9.85 17.12 3.70
C MET A 135 8.91 16.49 2.70
N GLY A 136 7.64 16.28 3.07
CA GLY A 136 6.66 15.69 2.16
C GLY A 136 5.64 14.75 2.81
N ALA A 137 5.11 13.85 1.99
CA ALA A 137 4.02 12.94 2.28
C ALA A 137 4.29 12.02 3.49
N MET A 138 5.54 11.64 3.76
CA MET A 138 5.88 10.79 4.90
C MET A 138 5.95 11.56 6.23
N GLN A 139 5.96 12.90 6.22
CA GLN A 139 5.97 13.67 7.46
C GLN A 139 4.72 13.43 8.29
N GLY A 140 4.92 13.30 9.61
CA GLY A 140 3.85 13.10 10.59
C GLY A 140 3.19 11.72 10.55
N VAL A 141 3.59 10.83 9.63
CA VAL A 141 3.11 9.44 9.64
C VAL A 141 3.49 8.81 10.98
N SER A 142 2.52 8.26 11.69
CA SER A 142 2.69 7.66 13.02
C SER A 142 2.57 6.14 13.00
N TYR A 143 1.72 5.59 12.13
CA TYR A 143 1.57 4.15 11.94
C TYR A 143 1.38 3.82 10.46
N ILE A 144 1.78 2.59 10.11
CA ILE A 144 1.50 2.01 8.80
C ILE A 144 0.91 0.62 9.02
N GLN A 145 -0.21 0.34 8.36
CA GLN A 145 -0.79 -1.00 8.31
C GLN A 145 -0.44 -1.65 6.98
N ARG A 146 -0.05 -2.93 7.02
CA ARG A 146 -0.04 -3.82 5.86
C ARG A 146 -1.28 -4.72 5.92
N VAL A 147 -2.16 -4.59 4.94
CA VAL A 147 -3.43 -5.32 4.86
C VAL A 147 -3.67 -5.87 3.45
N ALA A 148 -4.77 -6.63 3.26
CA ALA A 148 -5.16 -7.18 1.96
C ALA A 148 -4.00 -7.89 1.22
N THR A 149 -3.20 -8.67 1.97
CA THR A 149 -1.99 -9.30 1.46
C THR A 149 -2.32 -10.44 0.50
N GLN A 150 -1.54 -10.55 -0.57
CA GLN A 150 -1.64 -11.62 -1.56
C GLN A 150 -0.22 -12.15 -1.84
N GLY A 151 0.01 -13.43 -1.58
CA GLY A 151 1.31 -14.06 -1.81
C GLY A 151 2.39 -13.61 -0.83
N GLY A 152 3.64 -13.70 -1.30
CA GLY A 152 4.82 -13.25 -0.57
C GLY A 152 5.36 -14.21 0.49
N VAL A 153 4.73 -15.36 0.73
CA VAL A 153 5.25 -16.37 1.65
C VAL A 153 6.50 -17.05 1.10
N ALA A 154 7.32 -17.62 1.99
CA ALA A 154 8.45 -18.44 1.60
C ALA A 154 8.01 -19.56 0.62
N PRO A 155 8.87 -19.92 -0.35
CA PRO A 155 8.53 -20.95 -1.32
C PRO A 155 8.33 -22.31 -0.64
N ALA A 156 7.44 -23.13 -1.20
CA ALA A 156 7.11 -24.46 -0.68
C ALA A 156 8.25 -25.49 -0.86
N MET A 157 9.30 -25.15 -1.60
CA MET A 157 10.45 -26.04 -1.78
C MET A 157 11.25 -26.18 -0.47
N PRO A 158 11.82 -27.37 -0.20
CA PRO A 158 12.63 -27.58 1.00
C PRO A 158 13.82 -26.61 1.07
N CYS A 159 14.11 -26.13 2.29
CA CYS A 159 15.36 -25.50 2.65
C CYS A 159 16.14 -26.44 3.56
N ALA A 160 17.35 -26.83 3.14
CA ALA A 160 18.21 -27.82 3.77
C ALA A 160 19.68 -27.49 3.52
N ALA A 161 20.60 -28.26 4.13
CA ALA A 161 22.04 -28.05 3.99
C ALA A 161 22.50 -28.01 2.52
N GLY A 162 21.93 -28.85 1.66
CA GLY A 162 22.29 -28.94 0.24
C GLY A 162 21.96 -27.71 -0.60
N ASN A 163 21.11 -26.81 -0.10
CA ASN A 163 20.78 -25.54 -0.76
C ASN A 163 20.90 -24.33 0.19
N ALA A 164 21.74 -24.43 1.22
CA ALA A 164 22.10 -23.31 2.07
C ALA A 164 22.65 -22.14 1.24
N GLY A 165 22.22 -20.91 1.55
CA GLY A 165 22.57 -19.70 0.82
C GLY A 165 21.79 -19.49 -0.49
N GLN A 166 20.97 -20.47 -0.93
CA GLN A 166 20.08 -20.27 -2.06
C GLN A 166 19.10 -19.13 -1.76
N LYS A 167 18.89 -18.25 -2.74
CA LYS A 167 17.89 -17.18 -2.67
C LYS A 167 16.70 -17.51 -3.55
N GLN A 168 15.53 -17.13 -3.07
CA GLN A 168 14.27 -17.29 -3.78
C GLN A 168 13.50 -15.98 -3.75
N ILE A 169 12.96 -15.60 -4.91
CA ILE A 169 12.21 -14.37 -5.09
C ILE A 169 10.76 -14.74 -5.33
N VAL A 170 9.87 -14.20 -4.51
CA VAL A 170 8.43 -14.45 -4.61
C VAL A 170 7.68 -13.14 -4.81
N LYS A 171 6.68 -13.15 -5.69
CA LYS A 171 5.84 -11.99 -5.92
C LYS A 171 4.84 -11.82 -4.77
N TYR A 172 4.52 -10.57 -4.47
CA TYR A 172 3.49 -10.25 -3.50
C TYR A 172 2.78 -8.93 -3.83
N GLN A 173 1.60 -8.78 -3.24
CA GLN A 173 0.86 -7.53 -3.18
C GLN A 173 0.36 -7.30 -1.75
N ALA A 174 0.27 -6.05 -1.34
CA ALA A 174 -0.42 -5.66 -0.11
C ALA A 174 -0.89 -4.21 -0.18
N ASP A 175 -1.92 -3.87 0.57
CA ASP A 175 -2.30 -2.48 0.81
C ASP A 175 -1.49 -1.93 1.99
N TYR A 176 -0.94 -0.72 1.82
CA TYR A 176 -0.28 0.04 2.87
C TYR A 176 -1.11 1.28 3.21
N ILE A 177 -1.66 1.30 4.43
CA ILE A 177 -2.47 2.41 4.94
C ILE A 177 -1.61 3.21 5.91
N PHE A 178 -1.38 4.48 5.58
CA PHE A 178 -0.54 5.40 6.35
C PHE A 178 -1.44 6.27 7.22
N TRP A 179 -1.09 6.36 8.49
CA TRP A 179 -1.88 7.07 9.49
C TRP A 179 -1.08 8.21 10.11
N ARG A 180 -1.79 9.27 10.50
CA ARG A 180 -1.25 10.37 11.31
C ARG A 180 -2.10 10.55 12.55
N ALA A 181 -1.54 11.18 13.58
CA ALA A 181 -2.36 11.73 14.66
C ALA A 181 -3.46 12.64 14.09
N ALA A 182 -4.66 12.53 14.64
CA ALA A 182 -5.84 13.27 14.17
C ALA A 182 -5.76 14.76 14.50
#